data_AF-A0A354USZ5-F1
#
_entry.id   AF-A0A354USZ5-F1
#
_cell.length_a   1.000
_cell.length_b   1.000
_cell.length_c   1.000
_cell.angle_alpha   90.00
_cell.angle_beta   90.00
_cell.angle_gamma   90.00
#
_symmetry.space_group_name_H-M   'P 1'
#
loop_
_entity.id
_entity.type
_entity.pdbx_description
1 polymer ?
#
loop_
_entity_poly.entity_id
_entity_poly.type
_entity_poly.pdbx_seq_one_letter_code
_entity_poly.pdbx_strand_id
1 'polypeptide(L)'
;MEEIFDLPERFGEDVFNEATMKQRLPLQTYEAWKHCVAQGERLPLDVANEIAEAMKQWALEKGATHYTHWFQPMTGITAEKHDSFISPTGDGRVIMEFSGKELVRGEPDASSFPSGGLRATFEARGYTAWDPTSFAFVRDGSLYIPTCFFSYTGESLDKKTPLLRSMDEVSREALRILRLFGDTRTRRVIPCVGAEQEYFLLPKDLYAQREDLRLTGRTLFGAQPPKGQELDDHYFGAIKPRVAAFMRELDEELWKLGVPAKTEHNEVAPAQHELAPIYSTTNIATDHNQLTMEIMQKVALRHGLVCLLHEKPFAGVNGSGKHNNWSMATDTGVNLLTPGETPYENAQFLLFLCAVIQAVDDYQDLLRLSVATAGNDHRLGANEAPPAVVSMFLGEELTAVLDAIENDKPYNAAEKTVMKLGVHVLPRFTRDTTDRNRTSPFAFTGNK
;
A
#
# COMPACT_ATOMS: atom_id res chain seq x y z
N MET A 1 29.30 19.66 6.24
CA MET A 1 28.03 19.65 6.98
C MET A 1 27.08 18.87 6.11
N GLU A 2 26.65 17.68 6.53
CA GLU A 2 25.50 17.03 5.86
C GLU A 2 24.32 18.01 5.97
N GLU A 3 23.66 18.27 4.86
CA GLU A 3 22.49 19.13 4.79
C GLU A 3 21.38 18.47 5.62
N ILE A 4 20.80 19.19 6.60
CA ILE A 4 19.75 18.63 7.45
C ILE A 4 18.48 18.52 6.60
N PHE A 5 17.90 17.33 6.52
CA PHE A 5 16.61 17.11 5.87
C PHE A 5 15.49 17.70 6.75
N ASP A 6 14.94 18.85 6.37
CA ASP A 6 13.76 19.42 7.02
C ASP A 6 12.51 18.63 6.57
N LEU A 7 12.14 17.62 7.35
CA LEU A 7 11.04 16.72 7.01
C LEU A 7 9.70 17.47 6.81
N PRO A 8 9.22 18.31 7.74
CA PRO A 8 7.99 19.07 7.52
C PRO A 8 7.96 19.91 6.24
N GLU A 9 9.08 20.53 5.85
CA GLU A 9 9.14 21.36 4.64
C GLU A 9 9.25 20.53 3.36
N ARG A 10 9.96 19.40 3.40
CA ARG A 10 10.26 18.57 2.22
C ARG A 10 9.28 17.42 1.99
N PHE A 11 8.41 17.14 2.95
CA PHE A 11 7.43 16.07 2.82
C PHE A 11 6.46 16.35 1.66
N GLY A 12 6.39 15.40 0.73
CA GLY A 12 5.56 15.51 -0.47
C GLY A 12 6.03 16.61 -1.43
N GLU A 13 7.27 17.08 -1.32
CA GLU A 13 7.78 18.15 -2.19
C GLU A 13 7.69 17.77 -3.67
N ASP A 14 7.81 16.49 -4.00
CA ASP A 14 7.75 15.93 -5.35
C ASP A 14 6.35 15.42 -5.74
N VAL A 15 5.30 15.82 -5.03
CA VAL A 15 3.92 15.41 -5.29
C VAL A 15 3.04 16.61 -5.62
N PHE A 16 2.24 16.52 -6.68
CA PHE A 16 1.21 17.51 -7.01
C PHE A 16 -0.04 17.30 -6.15
N ASN A 17 0.14 17.44 -4.83
CA ASN A 17 -0.88 17.18 -3.81
C ASN A 17 -1.88 18.34 -3.67
N GLU A 18 -2.85 18.23 -2.76
CA GLU A 18 -3.84 19.30 -2.52
C GLU A 18 -3.23 20.65 -2.17
N ALA A 19 -2.12 20.70 -1.43
CA ALA A 19 -1.47 21.96 -1.09
C ALA A 19 -0.88 22.63 -2.34
N THR A 20 -0.21 21.86 -3.19
CA THR A 20 0.32 22.33 -4.48
C THR A 20 -0.81 22.73 -5.43
N MET A 21 -1.88 21.94 -5.51
CA MET A 21 -3.07 22.26 -6.30
C MET A 21 -3.70 23.58 -5.87
N LYS A 22 -3.91 23.80 -4.56
CA LYS A 22 -4.45 25.07 -4.03
C LYS A 22 -3.59 26.28 -4.38
N GLN A 23 -2.26 26.11 -4.41
CA GLN A 23 -1.33 27.19 -4.72
C GLN A 23 -1.29 27.53 -6.22
N ARG A 24 -1.51 26.53 -7.09
CA ARG A 24 -1.28 26.65 -8.54
C ARG A 24 -2.53 26.73 -9.39
N LEU A 25 -3.64 26.16 -8.93
CA LEU A 25 -4.90 26.16 -9.66
C LEU A 25 -5.75 27.37 -9.30
N PRO A 26 -6.56 27.88 -10.25
CA PRO A 26 -7.67 28.77 -9.91
C PRO A 26 -8.60 28.12 -8.87
N LEU A 27 -9.15 28.93 -7.96
CA LEU A 27 -10.02 28.43 -6.88
C LEU A 27 -11.20 27.61 -7.42
N GLN A 28 -11.81 28.04 -8.52
CA GLN A 28 -12.94 27.34 -9.15
C GLN A 28 -12.55 25.93 -9.62
N THR A 29 -11.36 25.79 -10.17
CA THR A 29 -10.81 24.54 -10.73
C THR A 29 -10.43 23.57 -9.62
N TYR A 30 -9.81 24.06 -8.54
CA TYR A 30 -9.52 23.27 -7.36
C TYR A 30 -10.80 22.74 -6.69
N GLU A 31 -11.80 23.61 -6.48
CA GLU A 31 -13.08 23.20 -5.88
C GLU A 31 -13.87 22.25 -6.80
N ALA A 32 -13.82 22.44 -8.12
CA ALA A 32 -14.42 21.53 -9.08
C ALA A 32 -13.77 20.14 -9.04
N TRP A 33 -12.43 20.07 -9.04
CA TRP A 33 -11.71 18.80 -8.88
C TRP A 33 -12.07 18.11 -7.57
N LYS A 34 -12.06 18.86 -6.46
CA LYS A 34 -12.39 18.34 -5.13
C LYS A 34 -13.81 17.80 -5.05
N HIS A 35 -14.77 18.51 -5.65
CA HIS A 35 -16.15 18.04 -5.75
C HIS A 35 -16.25 16.74 -6.54
N CYS A 36 -15.62 16.67 -7.72
CA CYS A 36 -15.63 15.46 -8.54
C CYS A 36 -15.03 14.25 -7.81
N VAL A 37 -13.87 14.41 -7.16
CA VAL A 37 -13.24 13.32 -6.36
C VAL A 37 -14.13 12.89 -5.19
N ALA A 38 -14.74 13.85 -4.49
CA ALA A 38 -15.61 13.56 -3.35
C ALA A 38 -16.90 12.83 -3.76
N GLN A 39 -17.51 13.21 -4.89
CA GLN A 39 -18.76 12.61 -5.39
C GLN A 39 -18.56 11.42 -6.34
N GLY A 40 -17.33 11.14 -6.78
CA GLY A 40 -17.05 10.11 -7.79
C GLY A 40 -17.56 10.49 -9.19
N GLU A 41 -17.62 11.79 -9.48
CA GLU A 41 -18.11 12.32 -10.76
C GLU A 41 -16.99 12.46 -11.79
N ARG A 42 -17.37 12.45 -13.07
CA ARG A 42 -16.42 12.67 -14.16
C ARG A 42 -15.91 14.11 -14.16
N LEU A 43 -14.60 14.26 -14.24
CA LEU A 43 -13.96 15.57 -14.38
C LEU A 43 -14.26 16.20 -15.75
N PRO A 44 -14.77 17.45 -15.80
CA PRO A 44 -14.93 18.21 -17.05
C PRO A 44 -13.60 18.43 -17.78
N LEU A 45 -13.61 18.46 -19.11
CA LEU A 45 -12.39 18.56 -19.92
C LEU A 45 -11.69 19.92 -19.78
N ASP A 46 -12.46 20.99 -19.61
CA ASP A 46 -11.96 22.34 -19.30
C ASP A 46 -11.17 22.35 -17.99
N VAL A 47 -11.74 21.78 -16.92
CA VAL A 47 -11.05 21.61 -15.63
C VAL A 47 -9.79 20.76 -15.80
N ALA A 48 -9.86 19.67 -16.57
CA ALA A 48 -8.70 18.82 -16.84
C ALA A 48 -7.58 19.54 -17.62
N ASN A 49 -7.91 20.42 -18.57
CA ASN A 49 -6.92 21.20 -19.31
C ASN A 49 -6.17 22.19 -18.40
N GLU A 50 -6.89 22.85 -17.49
CA GLU A 50 -6.26 23.75 -16.52
C GLU A 50 -5.35 23.00 -15.56
N ILE A 51 -5.78 21.82 -15.09
CA ILE A 51 -4.94 20.96 -14.25
C ILE A 51 -3.72 20.47 -15.01
N ALA A 52 -3.86 20.05 -16.27
CA ALA A 52 -2.75 19.60 -17.09
C ALA A 52 -1.69 20.71 -17.27
N GLU A 53 -2.11 21.94 -17.58
CA GLU A 53 -1.18 23.05 -17.72
C GLU A 53 -0.45 23.35 -16.39
N ALA A 54 -1.17 23.37 -15.27
CA ALA A 54 -0.56 23.60 -13.96
C ALA A 54 0.40 22.47 -13.54
N MET A 55 0.04 21.21 -13.80
CA MET A 55 0.90 20.04 -13.56
C MET A 55 2.17 20.10 -14.42
N LYS A 56 2.03 20.46 -15.71
CA LYS A 56 3.17 20.62 -16.62
C LYS A 56 4.13 21.68 -16.10
N GLN A 57 3.64 22.89 -15.81
CA GLN A 57 4.51 23.97 -15.33
C GLN A 57 5.23 23.58 -14.04
N TRP A 58 4.51 23.02 -13.08
CA TRP A 58 5.09 22.49 -11.84
C TRP A 58 6.17 21.41 -12.09
N ALA A 59 5.91 20.49 -13.01
CA ALA A 59 6.86 19.44 -13.34
C ALA A 59 8.11 19.98 -14.04
N LEU A 60 7.95 20.93 -14.97
CA LEU A 60 9.07 21.60 -15.65
C LEU A 60 9.95 22.38 -14.67
N GLU A 61 9.36 23.06 -13.68
CA GLU A 61 10.09 23.75 -12.61
C GLU A 61 10.93 22.78 -11.76
N LYS A 62 10.49 21.52 -11.64
CA LYS A 62 11.23 20.43 -11.01
C LYS A 62 12.23 19.75 -11.95
N GLY A 63 12.41 20.26 -13.16
CA GLY A 63 13.33 19.72 -14.15
C GLY A 63 12.80 18.52 -14.92
N ALA A 64 11.48 18.24 -14.87
CA ALA A 64 10.90 17.21 -15.68
C ALA A 64 10.97 17.59 -17.18
N THR A 65 11.26 16.60 -18.02
CA THR A 65 11.30 16.76 -19.49
C THR A 65 10.31 15.85 -20.20
N HIS A 66 9.81 14.85 -19.47
CA HIS A 66 8.87 13.84 -19.94
C HIS A 66 7.70 13.72 -18.97
N TYR A 67 6.63 13.08 -19.43
CA TYR A 67 5.56 12.57 -18.60
C TYR A 67 5.33 11.09 -18.90
N THR A 68 4.69 10.40 -17.97
CA THR A 68 4.29 9.01 -18.13
C THR A 68 2.98 8.72 -17.43
N HIS A 69 2.16 7.90 -18.08
CA HIS A 69 1.05 7.24 -17.41
C HIS A 69 1.61 6.04 -16.64
N TRP A 70 1.59 6.16 -15.30
CA TRP A 70 2.07 5.15 -14.39
C TRP A 70 0.91 4.23 -13.99
N PHE A 71 1.04 2.93 -14.24
CA PHE A 71 -0.01 1.95 -13.97
C PHE A 71 0.56 0.60 -13.54
N GLN A 72 -0.30 -0.26 -13.01
CA GLN A 72 0.06 -1.58 -12.47
C GLN A 72 -0.59 -2.68 -13.31
N PRO A 73 0.04 -3.11 -14.43
CA PRO A 73 -0.47 -4.20 -15.24
C PRO A 73 -0.45 -5.53 -14.48
N MET A 74 -1.02 -6.58 -15.07
CA MET A 74 -1.09 -7.93 -14.48
C MET A 74 0.27 -8.66 -14.36
N THR A 75 1.40 -7.97 -14.53
CA THR A 75 2.75 -8.50 -14.31
C THR A 75 3.17 -8.49 -12.83
N GLY A 76 2.47 -7.74 -11.97
CA GLY A 76 2.82 -7.60 -10.55
C GLY A 76 3.84 -6.50 -10.24
N ILE A 77 4.27 -5.75 -11.25
CA ILE A 77 5.12 -4.56 -11.13
C ILE A 77 4.47 -3.39 -11.85
N THR A 78 4.94 -2.18 -11.60
CA THR A 78 4.48 -0.98 -12.31
C THR A 78 5.06 -0.92 -13.73
N ALA A 79 4.35 -0.22 -14.62
CA ALA A 79 4.78 0.04 -15.98
C ALA A 79 4.68 1.53 -16.30
N GLU A 80 5.55 1.97 -17.20
CA GLU A 80 5.72 3.35 -17.61
C GLU A 80 6.15 3.42 -19.07
N LYS A 81 5.65 4.44 -19.77
CA LYS A 81 6.12 4.86 -21.09
C LYS A 81 6.35 6.37 -21.02
N HIS A 82 7.57 6.81 -21.29
CA HIS A 82 7.96 8.21 -21.19
C HIS A 82 7.75 8.91 -22.52
N ASP A 83 6.80 9.86 -22.54
CA ASP A 83 6.55 10.75 -23.65
C ASP A 83 7.12 12.14 -23.30
N SER A 84 7.83 12.77 -24.24
CA SER A 84 8.37 14.11 -24.00
C SER A 84 7.27 15.17 -24.12
N PHE A 85 7.37 16.26 -23.36
CA PHE A 85 6.51 17.43 -23.53
C PHE A 85 6.76 18.18 -24.85
N ILE A 86 7.81 17.85 -25.62
CA ILE A 86 8.17 18.56 -26.85
C ILE A 86 7.07 18.47 -27.91
N SER A 87 6.72 19.64 -28.46
CA SER A 87 5.87 19.81 -29.63
C SER A 87 6.57 20.75 -30.64
N PRO A 88 6.96 20.29 -31.84
CA PRO A 88 7.67 21.10 -32.82
C PRO A 88 6.78 22.20 -33.46
N THR A 89 7.29 23.43 -33.58
CA THR A 89 6.52 24.59 -34.11
C THR A 89 6.69 24.85 -35.61
N GLY A 90 7.21 23.89 -36.37
CA GLY A 90 7.37 23.96 -37.84
C GLY A 90 8.49 24.86 -38.35
N ASP A 91 8.98 25.78 -37.52
CA ASP A 91 10.08 26.72 -37.80
C ASP A 91 11.43 26.28 -37.20
N GLY A 92 11.54 25.00 -36.81
CA GLY A 92 12.73 24.43 -36.18
C GLY A 92 12.85 24.72 -34.68
N ARG A 93 11.88 25.41 -34.07
CA ARG A 93 11.76 25.54 -32.60
C ARG A 93 10.83 24.46 -32.03
N VAL A 94 10.89 24.31 -30.72
CA VAL A 94 10.01 23.43 -29.95
C VAL A 94 9.34 24.23 -28.84
N ILE A 95 8.13 23.82 -28.50
CA ILE A 95 7.41 24.26 -27.30
C ILE A 95 7.11 23.05 -26.41
N MET A 96 6.80 23.31 -25.14
CA MET A 96 6.43 22.27 -24.19
C MET A 96 4.90 22.27 -24.02
N GLU A 97 4.25 21.22 -24.48
CA GLU A 97 2.80 21.05 -24.45
C GLU A 97 2.42 19.83 -23.60
N PHE A 98 1.31 19.98 -22.86
CA PHE A 98 0.66 18.89 -22.16
C PHE A 98 -0.81 19.26 -22.00
N SER A 99 -1.67 18.55 -22.71
CA SER A 99 -3.09 18.85 -22.79
C SER A 99 -3.91 18.03 -21.79
N GLY A 100 -5.09 18.51 -21.44
CA GLY A 100 -6.04 17.73 -20.64
C GLY A 100 -6.48 16.43 -21.33
N LYS A 101 -6.37 16.34 -22.66
CA LYS A 101 -6.61 15.08 -23.39
C LYS A 101 -5.54 14.04 -23.08
N GLU A 102 -4.28 14.44 -23.07
CA GLU A 102 -3.16 13.57 -22.69
C GLU A 102 -3.21 13.23 -21.21
N LEU A 103 -3.55 14.18 -20.33
CA LEU A 103 -3.73 13.91 -18.91
C LEU A 103 -4.80 12.85 -18.67
N VAL A 104 -6.01 13.03 -19.20
CA VAL A 104 -7.15 12.17 -18.90
C VAL A 104 -7.01 10.79 -19.55
N ARG A 105 -6.35 10.71 -20.71
CA ARG A 105 -6.20 9.45 -21.45
C ARG A 105 -4.90 9.36 -22.24
N GLY A 106 -4.16 8.28 -22.02
CA GLY A 106 -3.05 7.84 -22.88
C GLY A 106 -3.41 6.61 -23.73
N GLU A 107 -2.57 6.34 -24.72
CA GLU A 107 -2.61 5.13 -25.55
C GLU A 107 -1.22 4.48 -25.54
N PRO A 108 -0.90 3.63 -24.55
CA PRO A 108 0.32 2.83 -24.62
C PRO A 108 0.15 1.70 -25.64
N ASP A 109 1.26 1.31 -26.31
CA ASP A 109 1.31 0.01 -26.97
C ASP A 109 1.27 -1.07 -25.88
N ALA A 110 0.17 -1.81 -25.88
CA ALA A 110 -0.19 -2.78 -24.88
C ALA A 110 0.16 -4.21 -25.30
N SER A 111 0.69 -4.43 -26.50
CA SER A 111 0.84 -5.77 -27.11
C SER A 111 1.59 -6.78 -26.25
N SER A 112 2.51 -6.32 -25.40
CA SER A 112 3.40 -7.19 -24.61
C SER A 112 2.94 -7.43 -23.16
N PHE A 113 1.84 -6.81 -22.71
CA PHE A 113 1.35 -7.04 -21.35
C PHE A 113 0.53 -8.34 -21.26
N PRO A 114 0.67 -9.11 -20.17
CA PRO A 114 -0.18 -10.27 -19.92
C PRO A 114 -1.65 -9.85 -19.94
N SER A 115 -2.46 -10.59 -20.70
CA SER A 115 -3.91 -10.34 -20.82
C SER A 115 -4.77 -11.43 -20.18
N GLY A 116 -4.16 -12.52 -19.68
CA GLY A 116 -4.91 -13.66 -19.15
C GLY A 116 -5.84 -14.33 -20.18
N GLY A 117 -5.58 -14.13 -21.48
CA GLY A 117 -6.45 -14.62 -22.56
C GLY A 117 -7.64 -13.71 -22.90
N LEU A 118 -7.78 -12.56 -22.24
CA LEU A 118 -8.83 -11.55 -22.53
C LEU A 118 -8.63 -10.85 -23.88
N ARG A 119 -7.52 -11.13 -24.57
CA ARG A 119 -7.07 -10.42 -25.77
C ARG A 119 -6.38 -11.36 -26.73
N ALA A 120 -6.60 -11.16 -28.03
CA ALA A 120 -5.86 -11.87 -29.06
C ALA A 120 -4.41 -11.35 -29.18
N THR A 121 -3.46 -12.21 -29.55
CA THR A 121 -2.02 -11.87 -29.63
C THR A 121 -1.68 -10.80 -30.66
N PHE A 122 -2.54 -10.53 -31.64
CA PHE A 122 -2.32 -9.51 -32.66
C PHE A 122 -2.84 -8.13 -32.27
N GLU A 123 -3.66 -8.03 -31.21
CA GLU A 123 -4.20 -6.76 -30.76
C GLU A 123 -3.10 -6.03 -29.98
N ALA A 124 -2.82 -4.77 -30.34
CA ALA A 124 -1.72 -3.98 -29.74
C ALA A 124 -2.20 -2.72 -29.00
N ARG A 125 -3.40 -2.20 -29.32
CA ARG A 125 -3.97 -1.02 -28.65
C ARG A 125 -4.47 -1.30 -27.22
N GLY A 126 -4.13 -0.40 -26.30
CA GLY A 126 -4.70 -0.30 -24.95
C GLY A 126 -4.87 1.18 -24.57
N TYR A 127 -5.59 1.44 -23.48
CA TYR A 127 -5.87 2.80 -23.02
C TYR A 127 -5.50 2.95 -21.55
N THR A 128 -4.88 4.07 -21.21
CA THR A 128 -4.75 4.49 -19.81
C THR A 128 -5.78 5.57 -19.51
N ALA A 129 -6.33 5.56 -18.30
CA ALA A 129 -7.22 6.61 -17.81
C ALA A 129 -6.69 7.14 -16.49
N TRP A 130 -6.57 8.46 -16.35
CA TRP A 130 -6.08 9.06 -15.11
C TRP A 130 -7.00 8.78 -13.93
N ASP A 131 -6.41 8.35 -12.82
CA ASP A 131 -7.07 8.26 -11.53
C ASP A 131 -6.88 9.58 -10.75
N PRO A 132 -7.89 10.46 -10.68
CA PRO A 132 -7.79 11.74 -9.99
C PRO A 132 -7.78 11.59 -8.46
N THR A 133 -7.99 10.39 -7.94
CA THR A 133 -7.94 10.10 -6.49
C THR A 133 -6.54 9.77 -6.00
N SER A 134 -5.57 9.63 -6.92
CA SER A 134 -4.15 9.45 -6.62
C SER A 134 -3.32 10.59 -7.25
N PHE A 135 -2.42 11.18 -6.47
CA PHE A 135 -1.70 12.39 -6.89
C PHE A 135 -0.58 12.06 -7.87
N ALA A 136 -0.43 12.92 -8.87
CA ALA A 136 0.73 12.90 -9.75
C ALA A 136 2.00 13.29 -8.98
N PHE A 137 3.15 12.74 -9.36
CA PHE A 137 4.43 13.01 -8.72
C PHE A 137 5.55 13.17 -9.75
N VAL A 138 6.65 13.81 -9.39
CA VAL A 138 7.83 13.94 -10.25
C VAL A 138 8.95 13.07 -9.72
N ARG A 139 9.61 12.33 -10.61
CA ARG A 139 10.76 11.48 -10.27
C ARG A 139 11.63 11.30 -11.50
N ASP A 140 12.94 11.17 -11.34
CA ASP A 140 13.86 10.82 -12.43
C ASP A 140 13.67 11.71 -13.70
N GLY A 141 13.39 13.01 -13.51
CA GLY A 141 13.16 13.96 -14.60
C GLY A 141 11.88 13.74 -15.41
N SER A 142 10.87 13.06 -14.85
CA SER A 142 9.58 12.82 -15.49
C SER A 142 8.40 13.08 -14.53
N LEU A 143 7.27 13.52 -15.08
CA LEU A 143 5.98 13.59 -14.42
C LEU A 143 5.26 12.22 -14.50
N TYR A 144 4.90 11.65 -13.36
CA TYR A 144 4.19 10.38 -13.26
C TYR A 144 2.72 10.64 -12.94
N ILE A 145 1.84 10.07 -13.76
CA ILE A 145 0.39 10.25 -13.67
C ILE A 145 -0.22 8.88 -13.32
N PRO A 146 -0.71 8.68 -12.09
CA PRO A 146 -1.36 7.43 -11.69
C PRO A 146 -2.57 7.13 -12.56
N THR A 147 -2.59 5.96 -13.19
CA THR A 147 -3.62 5.61 -14.17
C THR A 147 -4.11 4.18 -14.02
N CYS A 148 -5.35 3.98 -14.45
CA CYS A 148 -5.93 2.66 -14.70
C CYS A 148 -5.64 2.25 -16.14
N PHE A 149 -5.49 0.95 -16.39
CA PHE A 149 -5.13 0.44 -17.71
C PHE A 149 -6.14 -0.59 -18.25
N PHE A 150 -6.55 -0.36 -19.50
CA PHE A 150 -7.63 -1.06 -20.18
C PHE A 150 -7.19 -1.60 -21.54
N SER A 151 -7.81 -2.69 -21.96
CA SER A 151 -7.75 -3.19 -23.33
C SER A 151 -8.43 -2.22 -24.32
N TYR A 152 -8.31 -2.51 -25.61
CA TYR A 152 -9.08 -1.81 -26.64
C TYR A 152 -10.61 -1.95 -26.47
N THR A 153 -11.07 -3.10 -26.01
CA THR A 153 -12.49 -3.45 -25.82
C THR A 153 -13.03 -3.01 -24.44
N GLY A 154 -12.18 -2.49 -23.55
CA GLY A 154 -12.56 -1.91 -22.27
C GLY A 154 -12.47 -2.87 -21.07
N GLU A 155 -11.93 -4.09 -21.25
CA GLU A 155 -11.56 -4.94 -20.12
C GLU A 155 -10.40 -4.31 -19.33
N SER A 156 -10.45 -4.43 -18.01
CA SER A 156 -9.33 -4.03 -17.16
C SER A 156 -8.18 -5.02 -17.33
N LEU A 157 -6.99 -4.50 -17.60
CA LEU A 157 -5.74 -5.27 -17.72
C LEU A 157 -4.75 -4.87 -16.63
N ASP A 158 -5.27 -4.40 -15.50
CA ASP A 158 -4.53 -3.82 -14.39
C ASP A 158 -5.03 -4.32 -13.03
N LYS A 159 -4.28 -3.98 -11.98
CA LYS A 159 -4.68 -4.28 -10.59
C LYS A 159 -5.44 -3.13 -9.92
N LYS A 160 -5.31 -1.91 -10.45
CA LYS A 160 -5.92 -0.70 -9.87
C LYS A 160 -7.42 -0.62 -10.13
N THR A 161 -7.89 -0.91 -11.35
CA THR A 161 -9.34 -0.87 -11.65
C THR A 161 -10.15 -1.85 -10.78
N PRO A 162 -9.77 -3.14 -10.63
CA PRO A 162 -10.51 -4.05 -9.75
C PRO A 162 -10.50 -3.60 -8.28
N LEU A 163 -9.39 -3.01 -7.82
CA LEU A 163 -9.29 -2.46 -6.47
C LEU A 163 -10.28 -1.31 -6.26
N LEU A 164 -10.30 -0.32 -7.15
CA LEU A 164 -11.22 0.82 -7.06
C LEU A 164 -12.69 0.38 -7.05
N ARG A 165 -13.05 -0.58 -7.94
CA ARG A 165 -14.40 -1.17 -7.96
C ARG A 165 -14.72 -1.86 -6.62
N SER A 166 -13.79 -2.62 -6.06
CA SER A 166 -13.98 -3.26 -4.76
C SER A 166 -14.19 -2.25 -3.64
N MET A 167 -13.48 -1.12 -3.66
CA MET A 167 -13.65 -0.06 -2.66
C MET A 167 -15.05 0.57 -2.74
N ASP A 168 -15.56 0.82 -3.95
CA ASP A 168 -16.90 1.37 -4.15
C ASP A 168 -18.00 0.39 -3.73
N GLU A 169 -17.83 -0.91 -4.00
CA GLU A 169 -18.74 -1.97 -3.55
C GLU A 169 -18.79 -2.07 -2.02
N VAL A 170 -17.64 -2.07 -1.34
CA VAL A 170 -17.55 -2.03 0.13
C VAL A 170 -18.25 -0.78 0.67
N SER A 171 -18.01 0.38 0.05
CA SER A 171 -18.66 1.63 0.45
C SER A 171 -20.19 1.54 0.34
N ARG A 172 -20.71 0.99 -0.77
CA ARG A 172 -22.16 0.90 -1.00
C ARG A 172 -22.85 0.02 0.04
N GLU A 173 -22.31 -1.17 0.30
CA GLU A 173 -22.93 -2.09 1.26
C GLU A 173 -22.76 -1.61 2.71
N ALA A 174 -21.63 -1.02 3.06
CA ALA A 174 -21.43 -0.43 4.39
C ALA A 174 -22.40 0.73 4.65
N LEU A 175 -22.66 1.59 3.66
CA LEU A 175 -23.66 2.66 3.78
C LEU A 175 -25.06 2.11 4.02
N ARG A 176 -25.44 1.01 3.35
CA ARG A 176 -26.73 0.35 3.57
C ARG A 176 -26.90 -0.08 5.03
N ILE A 177 -25.86 -0.63 5.64
CA ILE A 177 -25.85 -0.98 7.07
C ILE A 177 -25.98 0.28 7.93
N LEU A 178 -25.19 1.32 7.66
CA LEU A 178 -25.24 2.58 8.42
C LEU A 178 -26.62 3.24 8.37
N ARG A 179 -27.35 3.12 7.24
CA ARG A 179 -28.74 3.61 7.15
C ARG A 179 -29.70 2.91 8.11
N LEU A 180 -29.47 1.63 8.42
CA LEU A 180 -30.29 0.90 9.40
C LEU A 180 -30.08 1.42 10.82
N PHE A 181 -28.89 1.94 11.12
CA PHE A 181 -28.58 2.62 12.40
C PHE A 181 -28.97 4.10 12.40
N GLY A 182 -29.64 4.59 11.35
CA GLY A 182 -30.13 5.98 11.27
C GLY A 182 -29.09 7.01 10.84
N ASP A 183 -27.89 6.60 10.42
CA ASP A 183 -26.91 7.53 9.85
C ASP A 183 -27.44 8.07 8.51
N THR A 184 -27.59 9.38 8.39
CA THR A 184 -27.97 10.09 7.15
C THR A 184 -26.88 11.03 6.64
N ARG A 185 -25.76 11.13 7.37
CA ARG A 185 -24.68 12.09 7.13
C ARG A 185 -23.54 11.50 6.31
N THR A 186 -23.13 10.27 6.63
CA THR A 186 -22.02 9.60 5.95
C THR A 186 -22.36 9.40 4.48
N ARG A 187 -21.49 9.83 3.55
CA ARG A 187 -21.71 9.66 2.11
C ARG A 187 -20.86 8.56 1.51
N ARG A 188 -19.70 8.25 2.10
CA ARG A 188 -18.81 7.17 1.68
C ARG A 188 -18.21 6.47 2.88
N VAL A 189 -17.91 5.20 2.72
CA VAL A 189 -17.06 4.41 3.62
C VAL A 189 -15.80 4.05 2.85
N ILE A 190 -14.66 4.44 3.40
CA ILE A 190 -13.36 4.39 2.76
C ILE A 190 -12.56 3.27 3.45
N PRO A 191 -12.22 2.19 2.73
CA PRO A 191 -11.31 1.19 3.27
C PRO A 191 -9.90 1.76 3.34
N CYS A 192 -9.20 1.49 4.42
CA CYS A 192 -7.84 1.93 4.70
C CYS A 192 -6.91 0.72 4.87
N VAL A 193 -5.65 0.86 4.47
CA VAL A 193 -4.63 -0.17 4.65
C VAL A 193 -3.31 0.45 5.13
N GLY A 194 -2.69 -0.19 6.12
CA GLY A 194 -1.27 -0.01 6.46
C GLY A 194 -0.49 -1.25 6.06
N ALA A 195 0.34 -1.13 5.03
CA ALA A 195 1.12 -2.25 4.49
C ALA A 195 2.52 -2.30 5.13
N GLU A 196 2.81 -3.36 5.88
CA GLU A 196 4.14 -3.62 6.46
C GLU A 196 4.99 -4.35 5.42
N GLN A 197 6.14 -3.78 5.02
CA GLN A 197 6.97 -4.30 3.94
C GLN A 197 8.26 -4.90 4.48
N GLU A 198 8.36 -6.22 4.49
CA GLU A 198 9.60 -6.91 4.78
C GLU A 198 10.47 -7.11 3.52
N TYR A 199 11.79 -7.17 3.71
CA TYR A 199 12.76 -7.33 2.64
C TYR A 199 14.13 -7.81 3.16
N PHE A 200 14.99 -8.29 2.26
CA PHE A 200 16.39 -8.62 2.57
C PHE A 200 17.37 -7.67 1.89
N LEU A 201 18.49 -7.35 2.55
CA LEU A 201 19.59 -6.58 1.97
C LEU A 201 20.87 -7.41 1.86
N LEU A 202 21.41 -7.52 0.65
CA LEU A 202 22.67 -8.23 0.40
C LEU A 202 23.75 -7.30 -0.13
N PRO A 203 25.02 -7.50 0.22
CA PRO A 203 26.13 -6.89 -0.49
C PRO A 203 26.08 -7.25 -1.98
N LYS A 204 26.15 -6.24 -2.85
CA LYS A 204 26.06 -6.41 -4.31
C LYS A 204 27.08 -7.40 -4.87
N ASP A 205 28.30 -7.40 -4.33
CA ASP A 205 29.36 -8.31 -4.78
C ASP A 205 29.07 -9.79 -4.47
N LEU A 206 28.40 -10.07 -3.35
CA LEU A 206 27.98 -11.43 -2.99
C LEU A 206 26.78 -11.88 -3.83
N TYR A 207 25.83 -10.98 -4.04
CA TYR A 207 24.69 -11.22 -4.93
C TYR A 207 25.17 -11.51 -6.37
N ALA A 208 26.16 -10.77 -6.87
CA ALA A 208 26.71 -10.94 -8.22
C ALA A 208 27.30 -12.34 -8.47
N GLN A 209 27.84 -12.98 -7.41
CA GLN A 209 28.41 -14.32 -7.43
C GLN A 209 27.35 -15.44 -7.45
N ARG A 210 26.07 -15.11 -7.28
CA ARG A 210 24.96 -16.07 -7.17
C ARG A 210 23.99 -15.92 -8.33
N GLU A 211 24.25 -16.68 -9.39
CA GLU A 211 23.40 -16.70 -10.59
C GLU A 211 21.96 -17.11 -10.28
N ASP A 212 21.77 -18.06 -9.36
CA ASP A 212 20.45 -18.50 -8.92
C ASP A 212 19.66 -17.36 -8.25
N LEU A 213 20.28 -16.60 -7.34
CA LEU A 213 19.68 -15.41 -6.75
C LEU A 213 19.36 -14.33 -7.78
N ARG A 214 20.22 -14.17 -8.80
CA ARG A 214 20.03 -13.18 -9.86
C ARG A 214 18.86 -13.49 -10.77
N LEU A 215 18.71 -14.76 -11.14
CA LEU A 215 17.69 -15.18 -12.10
C LEU A 215 16.35 -15.48 -11.44
N THR A 216 16.36 -15.94 -10.18
CA THR A 216 15.15 -16.44 -9.51
C THR A 216 14.73 -15.62 -8.30
N GLY A 217 15.54 -14.65 -7.85
CA GLY A 217 15.29 -13.87 -6.64
C GLY A 217 15.48 -14.65 -5.33
N ARG A 218 15.84 -15.94 -5.42
CA ARG A 218 16.08 -16.83 -4.28
C ARG A 218 17.26 -17.77 -4.52
N THR A 219 17.76 -18.34 -3.45
CA THR A 219 18.73 -19.44 -3.53
C THR A 219 18.02 -20.73 -3.92
N LEU A 220 18.57 -21.46 -4.90
CA LEU A 220 18.07 -22.79 -5.29
C LEU A 220 18.77 -23.91 -4.54
N PHE A 221 20.00 -23.66 -4.09
CA PHE A 221 20.80 -24.56 -3.26
C PHE A 221 21.72 -23.74 -2.35
N GLY A 222 22.19 -24.37 -1.27
CA GLY A 222 23.10 -23.75 -0.31
C GLY A 222 23.23 -24.60 0.95
N ALA A 223 24.42 -24.58 1.55
CA ALA A 223 24.62 -25.16 2.87
C ALA A 223 24.00 -24.24 3.95
N GLN A 224 23.63 -24.83 5.09
CA GLN A 224 23.19 -24.05 6.25
C GLN A 224 24.32 -23.15 6.75
N PRO A 225 24.03 -21.91 7.15
CA PRO A 225 25.05 -21.01 7.68
C PRO A 225 25.59 -21.52 9.03
N PRO A 226 26.85 -21.25 9.38
CA PRO A 226 27.40 -21.62 10.70
C PRO A 226 26.68 -20.95 11.88
N LYS A 227 26.06 -19.78 11.64
CA LYS A 227 25.14 -19.09 12.55
C LYS A 227 23.84 -18.85 11.78
N GLY A 228 22.76 -19.51 12.19
CA GLY A 228 21.43 -19.27 11.67
C GLY A 228 20.74 -18.15 12.44
N GLN A 229 19.43 -18.28 12.60
CA GLN A 229 18.58 -17.34 13.33
C GLN A 229 18.27 -17.79 14.77
N GLU A 230 18.87 -18.88 15.26
CA GLU A 230 18.44 -19.59 16.47
C GLU A 230 18.57 -18.80 17.79
N LEU A 231 19.34 -17.70 17.78
CA LEU A 231 19.51 -16.82 18.94
C LEU A 231 18.53 -15.64 18.95
N ASP A 232 17.75 -15.46 17.88
CA ASP A 232 16.81 -14.33 17.67
C ASP A 232 17.41 -12.95 17.97
N ASP A 233 18.73 -12.81 17.83
CA ASP A 233 19.49 -11.61 18.24
C ASP A 233 19.45 -10.49 17.20
N HIS A 234 18.87 -10.77 16.03
CA HIS A 234 18.68 -9.80 14.96
C HIS A 234 17.37 -9.00 15.14
N TYR A 235 16.29 -9.62 15.64
CA TYR A 235 14.99 -8.97 15.81
C TYR A 235 15.07 -7.80 16.79
N PHE A 236 14.74 -6.60 16.33
CA PHE A 236 14.98 -5.32 17.05
C PHE A 236 16.41 -5.12 17.56
N GLY A 237 17.37 -5.87 17.02
CA GLY A 237 18.80 -5.69 17.28
C GLY A 237 19.33 -4.40 16.67
N ALA A 238 20.58 -4.05 17.00
CA ALA A 238 21.21 -2.85 16.47
C ALA A 238 21.34 -2.90 14.94
N ILE A 239 20.86 -1.85 14.26
CA ILE A 239 20.98 -1.72 12.80
C ILE A 239 22.43 -1.40 12.45
N LYS A 240 23.01 -2.18 11.53
CA LYS A 240 24.40 -1.98 11.09
C LYS A 240 24.54 -0.61 10.40
N PRO A 241 25.66 0.13 10.59
CA PRO A 241 25.81 1.48 10.03
C PRO A 241 25.57 1.57 8.51
N ARG A 242 25.97 0.54 7.75
CA ARG A 242 25.72 0.47 6.30
C ARG A 242 24.24 0.36 5.95
N VAL A 243 23.47 -0.40 6.74
CA VAL A 243 22.02 -0.54 6.56
C VAL A 243 21.31 0.74 6.99
N ALA A 244 21.73 1.33 8.10
CA ALA A 244 21.19 2.61 8.56
C ALA A 244 21.39 3.74 7.54
N ALA A 245 22.52 3.77 6.83
CA ALA A 245 22.75 4.74 5.76
C ALA A 245 21.79 4.55 4.57
N PHE A 246 21.50 3.29 4.20
CA PHE A 246 20.50 2.95 3.18
C PHE A 246 19.08 3.36 3.63
N MET A 247 18.71 3.00 4.85
CA MET A 247 17.41 3.29 5.46
C MET A 247 17.14 4.80 5.54
N ARG A 248 18.14 5.58 5.97
CA ARG A 248 18.07 7.05 5.99
C ARG A 248 17.75 7.65 4.62
N GLU A 249 18.46 7.22 3.58
CA GLU A 249 18.21 7.71 2.22
C GLU A 249 16.87 7.21 1.67
N LEU A 250 16.47 5.98 2.01
CA LEU A 250 15.17 5.44 1.65
C LEU A 250 14.04 6.30 2.23
N ASP A 251 14.09 6.62 3.52
CA ASP A 251 13.12 7.50 4.18
C ASP A 251 13.04 8.87 3.51
N GLU A 252 14.18 9.52 3.27
CA GLU A 252 14.22 10.83 2.60
C GLU A 252 13.55 10.79 1.21
N GLU A 253 13.83 9.77 0.40
CA GLU A 253 13.24 9.62 -0.94
C GLU A 253 11.74 9.33 -0.87
N LEU A 254 11.29 8.50 0.08
CA LEU A 254 9.88 8.20 0.29
C LEU A 254 9.10 9.42 0.79
N TRP A 255 9.68 10.19 1.71
CA TRP A 255 9.07 11.40 2.24
C TRP A 255 8.90 12.47 1.16
N LYS A 256 9.87 12.67 0.26
CA LYS A 256 9.72 13.58 -0.90
C LYS A 256 8.54 13.19 -1.79
N LEU A 257 8.32 11.88 -1.96
CA LEU A 257 7.19 11.30 -2.70
C LEU A 257 5.88 11.23 -1.88
N GLY A 258 5.84 11.83 -0.69
CA GLY A 258 4.64 11.90 0.15
C GLY A 258 4.25 10.58 0.81
N VAL A 259 5.12 9.57 0.79
CA VAL A 259 4.91 8.31 1.50
C VAL A 259 5.28 8.52 2.98
N PRO A 260 4.34 8.36 3.92
CA PRO A 260 4.60 8.60 5.34
C PRO A 260 5.28 7.39 5.99
N ALA A 261 6.49 7.04 5.52
CA ALA A 261 7.34 6.02 6.12
C ALA A 261 7.59 6.37 7.60
N LYS A 262 7.35 5.41 8.50
CA LYS A 262 7.23 5.69 9.94
C LYS A 262 8.07 4.78 10.82
N THR A 263 8.08 3.50 10.51
CA THR A 263 8.76 2.47 11.31
C THR A 263 9.71 1.71 10.43
N GLU A 264 10.91 1.45 10.94
CA GLU A 264 11.87 0.53 10.35
C GLU A 264 12.61 -0.23 11.44
N HIS A 265 12.94 -1.49 11.18
CA HIS A 265 13.75 -2.31 12.09
C HIS A 265 14.36 -3.53 11.39
N ASN A 266 15.25 -4.21 12.10
CA ASN A 266 15.67 -5.57 11.77
C ASN A 266 14.53 -6.55 12.08
N GLU A 267 14.32 -7.49 11.17
CA GLU A 267 13.40 -8.61 11.32
C GLU A 267 14.10 -9.83 11.96
N VAL A 268 13.47 -11.00 11.98
CA VAL A 268 14.00 -12.21 12.64
C VAL A 268 15.20 -12.81 11.88
N ALA A 269 15.13 -12.95 10.55
CA ALA A 269 16.22 -13.57 9.81
C ALA A 269 17.41 -12.62 9.58
N PRO A 270 18.66 -13.14 9.50
CA PRO A 270 19.82 -12.33 9.20
C PRO A 270 19.67 -11.52 7.92
N ALA A 271 19.94 -10.21 8.02
CA ALA A 271 19.81 -9.25 6.92
C ALA A 271 18.37 -9.07 6.38
N GLN A 272 17.37 -9.52 7.13
CA GLN A 272 15.96 -9.17 6.94
C GLN A 272 15.64 -7.89 7.70
N HIS A 273 14.79 -7.07 7.11
CA HIS A 273 14.36 -5.77 7.63
C HIS A 273 12.88 -5.56 7.30
N GLU A 274 12.24 -4.63 8.01
CA GLU A 274 10.87 -4.19 7.76
C GLU A 274 10.82 -2.67 7.64
N LEU A 275 9.94 -2.16 6.78
CA LEU A 275 9.49 -0.77 6.76
C LEU A 275 7.96 -0.72 6.74
N ALA A 276 7.37 0.10 7.60
CA ALA A 276 5.94 0.33 7.66
C ALA A 276 5.60 1.84 7.57
N PRO A 277 4.79 2.27 6.58
CA PRO A 277 4.23 3.61 6.54
C PRO A 277 2.97 3.73 7.40
N ILE A 278 2.57 4.96 7.70
CA ILE A 278 1.25 5.24 8.26
C ILE A 278 0.18 4.80 7.24
N TYR A 279 -0.89 4.17 7.73
CA TYR A 279 -2.00 3.73 6.90
C TYR A 279 -2.61 4.90 6.11
N SER A 280 -3.18 4.58 4.95
CA SER A 280 -3.92 5.54 4.13
C SER A 280 -5.13 4.86 3.52
N THR A 281 -5.88 5.57 2.68
CA THR A 281 -6.92 4.94 1.84
C THR A 281 -6.29 3.80 1.04
N THR A 282 -7.03 2.72 0.82
CA THR A 282 -6.47 1.49 0.22
C THR A 282 -5.81 1.75 -1.14
N ASN A 283 -6.41 2.65 -1.95
CA ASN A 283 -5.86 3.05 -3.24
C ASN A 283 -4.48 3.73 -3.11
N ILE A 284 -4.37 4.73 -2.25
CA ILE A 284 -3.12 5.47 -2.00
C ILE A 284 -2.07 4.57 -1.34
N ALA A 285 -2.47 3.78 -0.35
CA ALA A 285 -1.56 2.86 0.33
C ALA A 285 -0.94 1.83 -0.64
N THR A 286 -1.73 1.37 -1.61
CA THR A 286 -1.25 0.44 -2.65
C THR A 286 -0.25 1.11 -3.59
N ASP A 287 -0.57 2.31 -4.08
CA ASP A 287 0.36 3.09 -4.92
C ASP A 287 1.66 3.41 -4.16
N HIS A 288 1.56 3.85 -2.90
CA HIS A 288 2.70 4.11 -2.03
C HIS A 288 3.55 2.86 -1.79
N ASN A 289 2.95 1.67 -1.60
CA ASN A 289 3.71 0.44 -1.43
C ASN A 289 4.46 0.05 -2.72
N GLN A 290 3.86 0.25 -3.90
CA GLN A 290 4.56 0.03 -5.18
C GLN A 290 5.76 0.96 -5.34
N LEU A 291 5.59 2.25 -5.03
CA LEU A 291 6.70 3.20 -4.98
C LEU A 291 7.76 2.78 -3.96
N THR A 292 7.34 2.35 -2.78
CA THR A 292 8.23 1.88 -1.71
C THR A 292 9.12 0.75 -2.19
N MET A 293 8.54 -0.29 -2.80
CA MET A 293 9.29 -1.43 -3.33
C MET A 293 10.30 -1.01 -4.41
N GLU A 294 9.92 -0.12 -5.31
CA GLU A 294 10.80 0.35 -6.39
C GLU A 294 11.96 1.21 -5.84
N ILE A 295 11.66 2.15 -4.94
CA ILE A 295 12.65 3.04 -4.33
C ILE A 295 13.61 2.24 -3.45
N MET A 296 13.12 1.25 -2.69
CA MET A 296 13.98 0.31 -1.94
C MET A 296 15.05 -0.33 -2.84
N GLN A 297 14.66 -0.82 -4.02
CA GLN A 297 15.62 -1.43 -4.96
C GLN A 297 16.60 -0.41 -5.54
N LYS A 298 16.12 0.78 -5.94
CA LYS A 298 16.95 1.86 -6.48
C LYS A 298 17.96 2.39 -5.45
N VAL A 299 17.52 2.70 -4.24
CA VAL A 299 18.37 3.20 -3.15
C VAL A 299 19.39 2.14 -2.75
N ALA A 300 18.99 0.85 -2.65
CA ALA A 300 19.91 -0.22 -2.27
C ALA A 300 21.13 -0.28 -3.20
N LEU A 301 20.91 -0.13 -4.51
CA LEU A 301 22.00 -0.13 -5.50
C LEU A 301 22.99 1.02 -5.30
N ARG A 302 22.53 2.21 -4.87
CA ARG A 302 23.39 3.37 -4.57
C ARG A 302 24.29 3.12 -3.34
N HIS A 303 23.83 2.28 -2.41
CA HIS A 303 24.59 1.84 -1.23
C HIS A 303 25.42 0.56 -1.46
N GLY A 304 25.56 0.13 -2.72
CA GLY A 304 26.26 -1.11 -3.07
C GLY A 304 25.59 -2.36 -2.50
N LEU A 305 24.30 -2.27 -2.21
CA LEU A 305 23.44 -3.35 -1.72
C LEU A 305 22.47 -3.79 -2.84
N VAL A 306 21.81 -4.90 -2.62
CA VAL A 306 20.68 -5.39 -3.43
C VAL A 306 19.54 -5.70 -2.47
N CYS A 307 18.37 -5.10 -2.74
CA CYS A 307 17.14 -5.37 -2.01
C CYS A 307 16.40 -6.54 -2.67
N LEU A 308 16.15 -7.60 -1.90
CA LEU A 308 15.33 -8.74 -2.33
C LEU A 308 13.94 -8.63 -1.70
N LEU A 309 12.92 -8.68 -2.55
CA LEU A 309 11.50 -8.64 -2.19
C LEU A 309 10.80 -10.00 -2.35
N HIS A 310 11.56 -11.04 -2.71
CA HIS A 310 11.03 -12.40 -2.85
C HIS A 310 10.60 -12.92 -1.47
N GLU A 311 9.46 -13.62 -1.38
CA GLU A 311 8.82 -14.02 -0.12
C GLU A 311 9.64 -15.05 0.65
N LYS A 312 10.42 -15.88 -0.06
CA LYS A 312 11.38 -16.83 0.54
C LYS A 312 12.75 -16.86 -0.16
N PRO A 313 13.64 -15.87 0.05
CA PRO A 313 14.92 -15.80 -0.65
C PRO A 313 15.89 -16.92 -0.22
N PHE A 314 15.83 -17.33 1.06
CA PHE A 314 16.72 -18.30 1.66
C PHE A 314 15.94 -19.43 2.34
N ALA A 315 16.39 -20.67 2.15
CA ALA A 315 15.82 -21.83 2.82
C ALA A 315 16.35 -21.94 4.27
N GLY A 316 15.50 -22.36 5.21
CA GLY A 316 15.89 -22.60 6.60
C GLY A 316 15.85 -21.38 7.53
N VAL A 317 15.52 -20.19 7.02
CA VAL A 317 15.34 -18.95 7.81
C VAL A 317 13.96 -18.33 7.54
N ASN A 318 13.53 -17.32 8.29
CA ASN A 318 12.25 -16.62 8.06
C ASN A 318 12.16 -16.08 6.62
N GLY A 319 10.94 -16.04 6.10
CA GLY A 319 10.65 -15.42 4.80
C GLY A 319 10.12 -14.00 4.99
N SER A 320 10.04 -13.24 3.90
CA SER A 320 9.52 -11.87 3.91
C SER A 320 8.01 -11.84 3.72
N GLY A 321 7.31 -11.34 4.72
CA GLY A 321 5.88 -11.05 4.69
C GLY A 321 5.54 -9.66 4.12
N LYS A 322 4.25 -9.49 3.83
CA LYS A 322 3.63 -8.18 3.66
C LYS A 322 2.29 -8.18 4.38
N HIS A 323 2.24 -7.64 5.59
CA HIS A 323 0.98 -7.59 6.35
C HIS A 323 0.13 -6.42 5.88
N ASN A 324 -1.18 -6.65 5.76
CA ASN A 324 -2.15 -5.61 5.42
C ASN A 324 -3.03 -5.33 6.64
N ASN A 325 -2.73 -4.25 7.35
CA ASN A 325 -3.58 -3.75 8.43
C ASN A 325 -4.80 -3.04 7.83
N TRP A 326 -5.92 -3.74 7.69
CA TRP A 326 -7.10 -3.27 6.98
C TRP A 326 -8.19 -2.71 7.91
N SER A 327 -8.77 -1.57 7.58
CA SER A 327 -9.92 -1.02 8.32
C SER A 327 -10.91 -0.30 7.40
N MET A 328 -12.05 0.13 7.94
CA MET A 328 -13.08 0.88 7.21
C MET A 328 -13.46 2.13 7.99
N ALA A 329 -13.29 3.30 7.38
CA ALA A 329 -13.62 4.59 7.99
C ALA A 329 -14.70 5.32 7.20
N THR A 330 -15.63 5.98 7.88
CA THR A 330 -16.57 6.89 7.24
C THR A 330 -15.85 8.16 6.76
N ASP A 331 -16.40 8.84 5.74
CA ASP A 331 -15.97 10.18 5.33
C ASP A 331 -16.14 11.25 6.43
N THR A 332 -16.87 10.93 7.50
CA THR A 332 -17.00 11.74 8.72
C THR A 332 -15.93 11.44 9.79
N GLY A 333 -15.03 10.47 9.55
CA GLY A 333 -13.89 10.16 10.41
C GLY A 333 -14.10 9.03 11.43
N VAL A 334 -15.21 8.28 11.34
CA VAL A 334 -15.53 7.18 12.26
C VAL A 334 -14.99 5.86 11.72
N ASN A 335 -14.12 5.18 12.46
CA ASN A 335 -13.71 3.81 12.14
C ASN A 335 -14.78 2.80 12.59
N LEU A 336 -15.28 2.02 11.63
CA LEU A 336 -16.37 1.04 11.82
C LEU A 336 -15.92 -0.25 12.52
N LEU A 337 -14.61 -0.49 12.60
CA LEU A 337 -14.00 -1.63 13.30
C LEU A 337 -13.46 -1.26 14.68
N THR A 338 -13.77 -0.07 15.20
CA THR A 338 -13.44 0.30 16.57
C THR A 338 -14.51 -0.23 17.53
N PRO A 339 -14.16 -1.10 18.49
CA PRO A 339 -15.12 -1.72 19.40
C PRO A 339 -15.70 -0.72 20.42
N GLY A 340 -14.92 0.28 20.82
CA GLY A 340 -15.28 1.25 21.87
C GLY A 340 -14.96 0.73 23.27
N GLU A 341 -15.42 1.45 24.31
CA GLU A 341 -15.15 1.07 25.70
C GLU A 341 -16.01 -0.11 26.19
N THR A 342 -17.22 -0.27 25.63
CA THR A 342 -18.17 -1.35 25.93
C THR A 342 -18.53 -2.10 24.64
N PRO A 343 -17.67 -3.01 24.16
CA PRO A 343 -17.86 -3.68 22.86
C PRO A 343 -19.19 -4.42 22.73
N TYR A 344 -19.67 -5.02 23.82
CA TYR A 344 -20.94 -5.77 23.86
C TYR A 344 -22.19 -4.88 23.65
N GLU A 345 -22.09 -3.56 23.89
CA GLU A 345 -23.19 -2.60 23.69
C GLU A 345 -23.15 -1.98 22.30
N ASN A 346 -22.01 -2.05 21.61
CA ASN A 346 -21.80 -1.42 20.33
C ASN A 346 -22.36 -2.29 19.19
N ALA A 347 -23.68 -2.31 19.06
CA ALA A 347 -24.40 -3.10 18.05
C ALA A 347 -23.93 -2.83 16.60
N GLN A 348 -23.53 -1.59 16.29
CA GLN A 348 -23.02 -1.24 14.97
C GLN A 348 -21.69 -1.96 14.71
N PHE A 349 -20.72 -1.84 15.63
CA PHE A 349 -19.44 -2.55 15.53
C PHE A 349 -19.65 -4.06 15.45
N LEU A 350 -20.48 -4.63 16.33
CA LEU A 350 -20.73 -6.07 16.35
C LEU A 350 -21.31 -6.56 15.02
N LEU A 351 -22.20 -5.80 14.40
CA LEU A 351 -22.74 -6.16 13.09
C LEU A 351 -21.67 -6.13 11.99
N PHE A 352 -20.81 -5.11 11.97
CA PHE A 352 -19.67 -5.07 11.04
C PHE A 352 -18.68 -6.21 11.29
N LEU A 353 -18.37 -6.49 12.55
CA LEU A 353 -17.50 -7.60 12.95
C LEU A 353 -18.06 -8.94 12.45
N CYS A 354 -19.34 -9.23 12.71
CA CYS A 354 -20.02 -10.43 12.23
C CYS A 354 -20.03 -10.50 10.69
N ALA A 355 -20.25 -9.38 10.00
CA ALA A 355 -20.19 -9.34 8.54
C ALA A 355 -18.78 -9.66 8.01
N VAL A 356 -17.72 -9.19 8.67
CA VAL A 356 -16.34 -9.54 8.32
C VAL A 356 -16.04 -11.01 8.61
N ILE A 357 -16.45 -11.53 9.76
CA ILE A 357 -16.30 -12.96 10.12
C ILE A 357 -16.97 -13.83 9.05
N GLN A 358 -18.22 -13.52 8.70
CA GLN A 358 -18.96 -14.24 7.68
C GLN A 358 -18.30 -14.12 6.30
N ALA A 359 -17.81 -12.93 5.92
CA ALA A 359 -17.10 -12.77 4.65
C ALA A 359 -15.79 -13.57 4.59
N VAL A 360 -15.04 -13.63 5.69
CA VAL A 360 -13.84 -14.46 5.77
C VAL A 360 -14.22 -15.93 5.65
N ASP A 361 -15.29 -16.38 6.31
CA ASP A 361 -15.76 -17.77 6.29
C ASP A 361 -16.33 -18.21 4.92
N ASP A 362 -17.19 -17.39 4.32
CA ASP A 362 -17.85 -17.69 3.04
C ASP A 362 -16.85 -17.64 1.85
N TYR A 363 -15.81 -16.79 1.94
CA TYR A 363 -14.88 -16.51 0.84
C TYR A 363 -13.42 -16.89 1.13
N GLN A 364 -13.17 -17.86 2.00
CA GLN A 364 -11.82 -18.35 2.37
C GLN A 364 -10.97 -18.68 1.13
N ASP A 365 -11.53 -19.41 0.16
CA ASP A 365 -10.83 -19.80 -1.06
C ASP A 365 -10.39 -18.58 -1.88
N LEU A 366 -11.25 -17.57 -2.00
CA LEU A 366 -10.94 -16.34 -2.73
C LEU A 366 -9.82 -15.55 -2.05
N LEU A 367 -9.86 -15.45 -0.72
CA LEU A 367 -8.79 -14.82 0.08
C LEU A 367 -7.47 -15.57 -0.12
N ARG A 368 -7.48 -16.91 -0.08
CA ARG A 368 -6.29 -17.72 -0.31
C ARG A 368 -5.72 -17.54 -1.72
N LEU A 369 -6.57 -17.50 -2.74
CA LEU A 369 -6.18 -17.27 -4.13
C LEU A 369 -5.54 -15.90 -4.34
N SER A 370 -5.97 -14.87 -3.60
CA SER A 370 -5.44 -13.51 -3.75
C SER A 370 -3.96 -13.36 -3.36
N VAL A 371 -3.44 -14.29 -2.56
CA VAL A 371 -2.04 -14.31 -2.09
C VAL A 371 -1.26 -15.53 -2.59
N ALA A 372 -1.84 -16.34 -3.48
CA ALA A 372 -1.20 -17.54 -4.01
C ALA A 372 -0.20 -17.20 -5.12
N THR A 373 1.09 -17.27 -4.80
CA THR A 373 2.20 -17.11 -5.75
C THR A 373 3.22 -18.23 -5.54
N ALA A 374 3.96 -18.58 -6.59
CA ALA A 374 5.01 -19.59 -6.49
C ALA A 374 6.06 -19.26 -5.41
N GLY A 375 6.35 -17.96 -5.21
CA GLY A 375 7.25 -17.50 -4.15
C GLY A 375 6.65 -17.65 -2.76
N ASN A 376 5.40 -17.23 -2.56
CA ASN A 376 4.72 -17.27 -1.27
C ASN A 376 4.39 -18.72 -0.81
N ASP A 377 4.23 -19.67 -1.73
CA ASP A 377 4.07 -21.09 -1.38
C ASP A 377 5.32 -21.71 -0.72
N HIS A 378 6.51 -21.10 -0.91
CA HIS A 378 7.70 -21.47 -0.14
C HIS A 378 7.74 -20.86 1.27
N ARG A 379 6.86 -19.89 1.56
CA ARG A 379 6.82 -19.14 2.83
C ARG A 379 5.72 -19.65 3.76
N LEU A 380 4.49 -19.84 3.25
CA LEU A 380 3.31 -20.12 4.06
C LEU A 380 3.41 -21.47 4.82
N GLY A 381 2.92 -21.48 6.07
CA GLY A 381 2.97 -22.65 6.94
C GLY A 381 4.35 -23.01 7.49
N ALA A 382 5.34 -22.11 7.33
CA ALA A 382 6.68 -22.23 7.91
C ALA A 382 6.90 -21.18 9.01
N ASN A 383 8.16 -20.86 9.33
CA ASN A 383 8.58 -19.94 10.39
C ASN A 383 7.73 -18.65 10.42
N GLU A 384 6.85 -18.52 11.42
CA GLU A 384 5.95 -17.39 11.70
C GLU A 384 4.92 -17.04 10.60
N ALA A 385 5.07 -17.59 9.41
CA ALA A 385 4.12 -17.39 8.32
C ALA A 385 2.82 -18.16 8.58
N PRO A 386 1.65 -17.54 8.37
CA PRO A 386 0.38 -18.21 8.56
C PRO A 386 0.27 -19.44 7.63
N PRO A 387 -0.43 -20.50 8.06
CA PRO A 387 -0.68 -21.65 7.21
C PRO A 387 -1.59 -21.27 6.02
N ALA A 388 -1.65 -22.15 5.02
CA ALA A 388 -2.56 -21.99 3.89
C ALA A 388 -4.05 -22.11 4.27
N VAL A 389 -4.36 -22.54 5.49
CA VAL A 389 -5.72 -22.64 6.03
C VAL A 389 -6.14 -21.27 6.55
N VAL A 390 -7.16 -20.67 5.95
CA VAL A 390 -7.70 -19.36 6.38
C VAL A 390 -8.45 -19.53 7.70
N SER A 391 -8.06 -18.76 8.70
CA SER A 391 -8.73 -18.71 10.00
C SER A 391 -8.72 -17.28 10.53
N MET A 392 -9.68 -16.97 11.41
CA MET A 392 -9.79 -15.68 12.05
C MET A 392 -9.49 -15.77 13.55
N PHE A 393 -8.73 -14.81 14.07
CA PHE A 393 -8.46 -14.65 15.50
C PHE A 393 -9.08 -13.34 16.00
N LEU A 394 -9.99 -13.41 16.96
CA LEU A 394 -10.67 -12.24 17.53
C LEU A 394 -10.12 -11.81 18.90
N GLY A 395 -9.41 -12.72 19.58
CA GLY A 395 -9.01 -12.56 20.98
C GLY A 395 -10.12 -12.90 21.97
N GLU A 396 -9.73 -13.13 23.23
CA GLU A 396 -10.60 -13.67 24.29
C GLU A 396 -11.88 -12.85 24.54
N GLU A 397 -11.76 -11.51 24.61
CA GLU A 397 -12.91 -10.64 24.93
C GLU A 397 -13.98 -10.68 23.84
N LEU A 398 -13.60 -10.47 22.57
CA LEU A 398 -14.58 -10.44 21.49
C LEU A 398 -15.19 -11.83 21.23
N THR A 399 -14.39 -12.90 21.37
CA THR A 399 -14.93 -14.27 21.33
C THR A 399 -15.98 -14.47 22.42
N ALA A 400 -15.68 -14.10 23.67
CA ALA A 400 -16.63 -14.25 24.76
C ALA A 400 -17.91 -13.40 24.60
N VAL A 401 -17.81 -12.22 23.99
CA VAL A 401 -18.97 -11.39 23.64
C VAL A 401 -19.85 -12.08 22.60
N LEU A 402 -19.26 -12.63 21.54
CA LEU A 402 -20.01 -13.34 20.50
C LEU A 402 -20.63 -14.65 21.02
N ASP A 403 -19.90 -15.41 21.85
CA ASP A 403 -20.42 -16.62 22.49
C ASP A 403 -21.62 -16.30 23.40
N ALA A 404 -21.57 -15.18 24.13
CA ALA A 404 -22.68 -14.74 24.97
C ALA A 404 -23.93 -14.41 24.14
N ILE A 405 -23.75 -13.74 22.99
CA ILE A 405 -24.84 -13.44 22.05
C ILE A 405 -25.42 -14.73 21.45
N GLU A 406 -24.57 -15.65 20.98
CA GLU A 406 -25.00 -16.92 20.39
C GLU A 406 -25.82 -17.77 21.38
N ASN A 407 -25.41 -17.78 22.64
CA ASN A 407 -26.05 -18.58 23.69
C ASN A 407 -27.18 -17.87 24.44
N ASP A 408 -27.54 -16.63 24.05
CA ASP A 408 -28.52 -15.77 24.74
C ASP A 408 -28.23 -15.64 26.25
N LYS A 409 -26.96 -15.39 26.61
CA LYS A 409 -26.49 -15.24 27.99
C LYS A 409 -25.95 -13.84 28.24
N PRO A 410 -26.06 -13.30 29.46
CA PRO A 410 -25.42 -12.04 29.80
C PRO A 410 -23.90 -12.17 29.70
N TYR A 411 -23.25 -11.26 28.98
CA TYR A 411 -21.80 -11.12 29.00
C TYR A 411 -21.37 -10.44 30.30
N ASN A 412 -20.53 -11.11 31.09
CA ASN A 412 -19.91 -10.50 32.26
C ASN A 412 -18.59 -9.87 31.82
N ALA A 413 -18.53 -8.54 31.81
CA ALA A 413 -17.35 -7.80 31.37
C ALA A 413 -16.07 -8.26 32.10
N ALA A 414 -15.01 -8.52 31.35
CA ALA A 414 -13.71 -8.82 31.93
C ALA A 414 -13.17 -7.60 32.71
N GLU A 415 -12.74 -7.80 33.97
CA GLU A 415 -12.16 -6.71 34.77
C GLU A 415 -10.83 -6.24 34.15
N LYS A 416 -10.73 -4.93 33.89
CA LYS A 416 -9.46 -4.28 33.47
C LYS A 416 -8.41 -4.50 34.55
N THR A 417 -7.45 -5.37 34.27
CA THR A 417 -6.41 -5.74 35.22
C THR A 417 -5.22 -4.78 35.11
N VAL A 418 -4.89 -4.07 36.19
CA VAL A 418 -3.65 -3.26 36.25
C VAL A 418 -2.45 -4.18 36.33
N MET A 419 -1.50 -4.03 35.41
CA MET A 419 -0.32 -4.89 35.37
C MET A 419 0.60 -4.60 36.57
N LYS A 420 0.90 -5.62 37.37
CA LYS A 420 1.81 -5.52 38.51
C LYS A 420 3.26 -5.76 38.04
N LEU A 421 3.95 -4.69 37.68
CA LEU A 421 5.32 -4.73 37.15
C LEU A 421 6.41 -5.00 38.18
N GLY A 422 6.10 -4.92 39.49
CA GLY A 422 7.07 -5.16 40.57
C GLY A 422 8.17 -4.09 40.72
N VAL A 423 8.15 -3.04 39.89
CA VAL A 423 9.12 -1.93 39.90
C VAL A 423 8.38 -0.60 40.04
N HIS A 424 8.68 0.15 41.11
CA HIS A 424 7.91 1.35 41.49
C HIS A 424 8.10 2.56 40.56
N VAL A 425 9.23 2.66 39.85
CA VAL A 425 9.51 3.78 38.95
C VAL A 425 8.79 3.64 37.59
N LEU A 426 8.30 2.43 37.27
CA LEU A 426 7.65 2.17 35.99
C LEU A 426 6.20 2.70 36.00
N PRO A 427 5.71 3.21 34.85
CA PRO A 427 4.33 3.63 34.74
C PRO A 427 3.40 2.45 35.00
N ARG A 428 2.30 2.71 35.71
CA ARG A 428 1.22 1.74 35.85
C ARG A 428 0.37 1.81 34.59
N PHE A 429 0.17 0.67 33.93
CA PHE A 429 -0.73 0.55 32.80
C PHE A 429 -1.63 -0.67 32.96
N THR A 430 -2.81 -0.59 32.34
CA THR A 430 -3.77 -1.69 32.28
C THR A 430 -3.35 -2.69 31.23
N ARG A 431 -3.48 -3.98 31.51
CA ARG A 431 -3.33 -5.02 30.50
C ARG A 431 -4.42 -4.87 29.46
N ASP A 432 -4.05 -4.97 28.19
CA ASP A 432 -5.02 -5.07 27.10
C ASP A 432 -5.91 -6.31 27.30
N THR A 433 -7.13 -6.26 26.80
CA THR A 433 -8.13 -7.30 27.03
C THR A 433 -7.86 -8.57 26.24
N THR A 434 -7.02 -8.49 25.20
CA THR A 434 -6.66 -9.61 24.33
C THR A 434 -5.17 -9.57 23.99
N ASP A 435 -4.54 -10.74 23.91
CA ASP A 435 -3.21 -10.90 23.31
C ASP A 435 -3.35 -11.00 21.78
N ARG A 436 -2.27 -10.76 21.04
CA ARG A 436 -2.25 -10.81 19.56
C ARG A 436 -1.75 -12.16 19.07
N ASN A 437 -2.40 -12.72 18.05
CA ASN A 437 -1.92 -13.94 17.39
C ASN A 437 -1.32 -13.63 16.02
N ARG A 438 0.01 -13.76 15.90
CA ARG A 438 0.76 -13.50 14.65
C ARG A 438 0.72 -14.65 13.63
N THR A 439 0.24 -15.83 14.02
CA THR A 439 0.19 -17.02 13.15
C THR A 439 -1.17 -17.21 12.48
N SER A 440 -2.17 -16.41 12.86
CA SER A 440 -3.47 -16.42 12.21
C SER A 440 -3.44 -15.66 10.89
N PRO A 441 -3.97 -16.21 9.79
CA PRO A 441 -4.07 -15.50 8.50
C PRO A 441 -4.90 -14.22 8.58
N PHE A 442 -5.95 -14.19 9.40
CA PHE A 442 -6.75 -13.01 9.68
C PHE A 442 -6.81 -12.80 11.20
N ALA A 443 -6.48 -11.62 11.69
CA ALA A 443 -6.46 -11.34 13.12
C ALA A 443 -7.02 -9.93 13.39
N PHE A 444 -7.99 -9.85 14.29
CA PHE A 444 -8.47 -8.58 14.81
C PHE A 444 -7.41 -7.98 15.73
N THR A 445 -6.96 -6.76 15.44
CA THR A 445 -5.89 -6.10 16.19
C THR A 445 -6.35 -4.74 16.73
N GLY A 446 -7.40 -4.80 17.54
CA GLY A 446 -7.92 -3.68 18.33
C GLY A 446 -8.93 -2.81 17.59
N ASN A 447 -8.60 -2.33 16.40
CA ASN A 447 -9.48 -1.44 15.62
C ASN A 447 -9.41 -1.68 14.09
N LYS A 448 -8.92 -2.84 13.69
CA LYS A 448 -8.62 -3.22 12.32
C LYS A 448 -8.46 -4.73 12.23
#